data_AF-A0A7S2CDR0-F1
#
_entry.id   AF-A0A7S2CDR0-F1
#
_cell.length_a   1.000
_cell.length_b   1.000
_cell.length_c   1.000
_cell.angle_alpha   90.00
_cell.angle_beta   90.00
_cell.angle_gamma   90.00
#
_symmetry.space_group_name_H-M   'P 1'
#
loop_
_entity.id
_entity.type
_entity.pdbx_description
1 polymer ?
#
loop_
_entity_poly.entity_id
_entity_poly.type
_entity_poly.pdbx_seq_one_letter_code
_entity_poly.pdbx_strand_id
1 'polypeptide(L)'
;YTFQPTAAPFQPVLDACYVLEMYDDWGDGWNEAYFTWTYNRGDLEGEVIKTGTLDYDLAYSGTDTLCTYTHSDCYQFEIGSGYYPSEITWKIITADGNLWASGGPSETVSICGPSPAPTALPTA
;
A
#
# COMPACT_ATOMS: atom_id res chain seq x y z
N TYR A 1 -18.71 39.30 -16.99
CA TYR A 1 -17.92 38.27 -16.28
C TYR A 1 -18.52 36.92 -16.62
N THR A 2 -17.87 36.16 -17.49
CA THR A 2 -18.25 34.77 -17.79
C THR A 2 -17.67 33.89 -16.70
N PHE A 3 -18.53 33.23 -15.92
CA PHE A 3 -18.11 32.16 -15.02
C PHE A 3 -17.61 31.00 -15.87
N GLN A 4 -16.28 30.83 -15.99
CA GLN A 4 -15.75 29.55 -16.41
C GLN A 4 -16.15 28.52 -15.35
N PRO A 5 -16.75 27.38 -15.72
CA PRO A 5 -16.93 26.30 -14.77
C PRO A 5 -15.53 25.85 -14.34
N THR A 6 -15.23 26.01 -13.05
CA THR A 6 -14.08 25.39 -12.42
C THR A 6 -14.15 23.90 -12.74
N ALA A 7 -13.13 23.35 -13.41
CA ALA A 7 -13.08 21.91 -13.67
C ALA A 7 -13.33 21.17 -12.35
N ALA A 8 -14.25 20.21 -12.35
CA ALA A 8 -14.45 19.36 -11.17
C ALA A 8 -13.10 18.73 -10.80
N PRO A 9 -12.75 18.65 -9.50
CA PRO A 9 -11.51 17.99 -9.11
C PRO A 9 -11.55 16.57 -9.64
N PHE A 10 -10.55 16.22 -10.47
CA PHE A 10 -10.41 14.86 -10.97
C PHE A 10 -10.25 13.92 -9.77
N GLN A 11 -11.07 12.87 -9.70
CA GLN A 11 -11.05 11.92 -8.60
C GLN A 11 -10.21 10.69 -9.01
N PRO A 12 -9.23 10.25 -8.21
CA PRO A 12 -8.49 9.02 -8.48
C PRO A 12 -9.45 7.82 -8.56
N VAL A 13 -9.46 7.12 -9.69
CA VAL A 13 -10.26 5.89 -9.84
C VAL A 13 -9.42 4.71 -9.40
N LEU A 14 -9.99 3.84 -8.56
CA LEU A 14 -9.38 2.59 -8.11
C LEU A 14 -8.95 1.76 -9.33
N ASP A 15 -7.69 1.34 -9.35
CA ASP A 15 -7.14 0.50 -10.41
C ASP A 15 -7.01 -0.95 -9.92
N ALA A 16 -6.30 -1.15 -8.80
CA ALA A 16 -6.08 -2.47 -8.24
C ALA A 16 -5.76 -2.46 -6.75
N CYS A 17 -5.73 -3.66 -6.15
CA CYS A 17 -5.33 -3.83 -4.77
C CYS A 17 -4.41 -5.04 -4.59
N TYR A 18 -3.51 -4.90 -3.61
CA TYR A 18 -2.57 -5.89 -3.13
C TYR A 18 -2.89 -6.22 -1.67
N VAL A 19 -2.48 -7.40 -1.23
CA VAL A 19 -2.53 -7.80 0.17
C VAL A 19 -1.16 -7.56 0.79
N LEU A 20 -1.09 -6.74 1.82
CA LEU A 20 0.05 -6.64 2.71
C LEU A 20 -0.10 -7.71 3.79
N GLU A 21 0.81 -8.67 3.83
CA GLU A 21 0.99 -9.58 4.96
C GLU A 21 2.05 -8.97 5.89
N MET A 22 1.70 -8.85 7.16
CA MET A 22 2.51 -8.25 8.23
C MET A 22 2.87 -9.33 9.23
N TYR A 23 4.12 -9.37 9.66
CA TYR A 23 4.61 -10.34 10.63
C TYR A 23 5.40 -9.65 11.74
N ASP A 24 5.28 -10.21 12.93
CA ASP A 24 6.00 -9.85 14.14
C ASP A 24 6.42 -11.13 14.86
N ASP A 25 7.72 -11.28 15.11
CA ASP A 25 8.29 -12.48 15.72
C ASP A 25 7.85 -12.70 17.18
N TRP A 26 7.48 -11.64 17.91
CA TRP A 26 7.13 -11.73 19.33
C TRP A 26 5.64 -11.60 19.63
N GLY A 27 4.89 -11.09 18.65
CA GLY A 27 3.44 -11.02 18.70
C GLY A 27 2.91 -9.98 19.67
N ASP A 28 3.65 -8.90 19.89
CA ASP A 28 3.24 -7.71 20.64
C ASP A 28 3.02 -6.48 19.73
N GLY A 29 3.02 -6.71 18.41
CA GLY A 29 2.79 -5.71 17.38
C GLY A 29 4.09 -5.05 16.94
N TRP A 30 4.02 -4.08 16.04
CA TRP A 30 5.24 -3.45 15.50
C TRP A 30 5.83 -2.33 16.37
N ASN A 31 5.33 -2.15 17.59
CA ASN A 31 5.81 -1.21 18.60
C ASN A 31 6.27 0.16 18.02
N GLU A 32 5.31 0.96 17.56
CA GLU A 32 5.52 2.27 16.90
C GLU A 32 6.14 2.23 15.49
N ALA A 33 6.30 1.06 14.87
CA ALA A 33 6.52 1.00 13.43
C ALA A 33 5.19 1.08 12.68
N TYR A 34 5.15 1.93 11.65
CA TYR A 34 4.00 2.09 10.79
C TYR A 34 4.43 1.91 9.35
N PHE A 35 3.63 1.21 8.56
CA PHE A 35 3.78 1.26 7.12
C PHE A 35 3.18 2.55 6.57
N THR A 36 3.72 3.03 5.47
CA THR A 36 3.19 4.14 4.69
C THR A 36 3.12 3.73 3.22
N TRP A 37 1.98 4.01 2.60
CA TRP A 37 1.71 3.79 1.19
C TRP A 37 1.41 5.12 0.52
N THR A 38 2.23 5.51 -0.45
CA THR A 38 2.28 6.88 -0.98
C THR A 38 2.34 6.88 -2.50
N TYR A 39 1.75 7.88 -3.13
CA TYR A 39 1.95 8.11 -4.57
C TYR A 39 3.40 8.48 -4.84
N ASN A 40 4.04 7.79 -5.79
CA ASN A 40 5.46 8.00 -6.12
C ASN A 40 5.67 8.69 -7.47
N ARG A 41 4.60 9.24 -8.07
CA ARG A 41 4.64 9.93 -9.35
C ARG A 41 3.38 10.78 -9.58
N GLY A 42 3.51 11.81 -10.43
CA GLY A 42 2.39 12.60 -10.92
C GLY A 42 2.00 13.73 -9.96
N ASP A 43 0.85 14.36 -10.19
CA ASP A 43 0.45 15.56 -9.45
C ASP A 43 0.13 15.31 -7.95
N LEU A 44 0.05 14.04 -7.53
CA LEU A 44 -0.15 13.63 -6.14
C LEU A 44 1.13 13.02 -5.52
N GLU A 45 2.29 13.10 -6.19
CA GLU A 45 3.55 12.56 -5.66
C GLU A 45 3.81 13.04 -4.23
N GLY A 46 4.09 12.09 -3.33
CA GLY A 46 4.31 12.34 -1.91
C GLY A 46 3.04 12.34 -1.05
N GLU A 47 1.84 12.32 -1.64
CA GLU A 47 0.60 12.20 -0.86
C GLU A 47 0.38 10.77 -0.34
N VAL A 48 0.15 10.67 0.97
CA VAL A 48 -0.09 9.40 1.66
C VAL A 48 -1.49 8.92 1.36
N ILE A 49 -1.57 7.72 0.78
CA ILE A 49 -2.82 7.01 0.49
C ILE A 49 -3.29 6.27 1.75
N LYS A 50 -2.35 5.62 2.44
CA LYS A 50 -2.66 4.80 3.61
C LYS A 50 -1.46 4.67 4.54
N THR A 51 -1.75 4.58 5.83
CA THR A 51 -0.80 4.17 6.86
C THR A 51 -1.49 3.18 7.80
N GLY A 52 -0.71 2.35 8.47
CA GLY A 52 -1.19 1.38 9.45
C GLY A 52 -0.03 0.71 10.15
N THR A 53 -0.36 -0.19 11.08
CA THR A 53 0.60 -0.95 11.87
C THR A 53 0.02 -2.33 12.18
N LEU A 54 0.89 -3.27 12.57
CA LEU A 54 0.43 -4.51 13.19
C LEU A 54 0.18 -4.22 14.68
N ASP A 55 -1.09 -4.23 15.07
CA ASP A 55 -1.52 -3.96 16.44
C ASP A 55 -1.30 -5.19 17.34
N TYR A 56 -1.17 -4.97 18.65
CA TYR A 56 -0.88 -6.00 19.64
C TYR A 56 -1.95 -7.10 19.71
N ASP A 57 -3.18 -6.79 19.28
CA ASP A 57 -4.31 -7.74 19.29
C ASP A 57 -4.25 -8.74 18.12
N LEU A 58 -3.50 -8.42 17.06
CA LEU A 58 -3.25 -9.30 15.91
C LEU A 58 -2.07 -10.26 16.14
N ALA A 59 -1.41 -10.17 17.31
CA ALA A 59 -0.30 -11.01 17.71
C ALA A 59 0.80 -11.07 16.63
N TYR A 60 1.20 -12.27 16.20
CA TYR A 60 2.35 -12.51 15.34
C TYR A 60 2.16 -12.13 13.86
N SER A 61 0.91 -11.92 13.41
CA SER A 61 0.66 -11.64 12.00
C SER A 61 -0.67 -10.96 11.73
N GLY A 62 -0.70 -10.10 10.73
CA GLY A 62 -1.91 -9.43 10.27
C GLY A 62 -1.90 -9.21 8.77
N THR A 63 -3.04 -8.77 8.25
CA THR A 63 -3.16 -8.43 6.82
C THR A 63 -3.80 -7.07 6.65
N ASP A 64 -3.35 -6.33 5.66
CA ASP A 64 -4.03 -5.12 5.21
C ASP A 64 -4.10 -5.05 3.67
N THR A 65 -4.93 -4.15 3.15
CA THR A 65 -5.11 -3.91 1.72
C THR A 65 -4.41 -2.63 1.30
N LEU A 66 -3.57 -2.71 0.27
CA LEU A 66 -2.91 -1.58 -0.39
C LEU A 66 -3.47 -1.42 -1.79
N CYS A 67 -4.15 -0.31 -2.07
CA CYS A 67 -4.76 -0.08 -3.37
C CYS A 67 -4.04 1.00 -4.18
N THR A 68 -4.04 0.82 -5.49
CA THR A 68 -3.55 1.75 -6.50
C THR A 68 -4.71 2.43 -7.21
N TYR A 69 -4.41 3.58 -7.79
CA TYR A 69 -5.35 4.42 -8.51
C TYR A 69 -4.77 4.84 -9.86
N THR A 70 -5.63 5.14 -10.82
CA THR A 70 -5.25 5.59 -12.17
C THR A 70 -4.41 6.88 -12.23
N HIS A 71 -4.19 7.54 -11.10
CA HIS A 71 -3.41 8.77 -10.98
C HIS A 71 -1.89 8.54 -10.86
N SER A 72 -1.44 7.31 -10.59
CA SER A 72 -0.02 6.98 -10.59
C SER A 72 0.25 5.56 -11.08
N ASP A 73 1.29 5.44 -11.90
CA ASP A 73 1.83 4.14 -12.34
C ASP A 73 2.76 3.50 -11.30
N CYS A 74 3.13 4.26 -10.26
CA CYS A 74 4.11 3.89 -9.25
C CYS A 74 3.72 4.35 -7.85
N TYR A 75 4.00 3.51 -6.88
CA TYR A 75 3.71 3.73 -5.47
C TYR A 75 4.94 3.45 -4.64
N GLN A 76 5.01 4.06 -3.47
CA GLN A 76 6.09 3.88 -2.52
C GLN A 76 5.52 3.19 -1.29
N PHE A 77 6.14 2.09 -0.91
CA PHE A 77 5.90 1.40 0.35
C PHE A 77 7.13 1.53 1.24
N GLU A 78 6.91 1.90 2.49
CA GLU A 78 7.94 1.99 3.52
C GLU A 78 7.36 1.56 4.86
N ILE A 79 8.18 0.99 5.74
CA ILE A 79 7.84 0.78 7.14
C ILE A 79 8.88 1.49 7.99
N GLY A 80 8.43 2.27 8.98
CA GLY A 80 9.34 2.86 9.98
C GLY A 80 10.13 1.80 10.76
N SER A 81 11.18 2.20 11.48
CA SER A 81 11.99 1.24 12.25
C SER A 81 11.27 0.63 13.46
N GLY A 82 10.32 1.35 14.05
CA GLY A 82 9.75 1.01 15.36
C GLY A 82 10.82 0.90 16.46
N TYR A 83 10.45 0.25 17.57
CA TYR A 83 11.38 -0.06 18.66
C TYR A 83 12.16 -1.36 18.44
N TYR A 84 11.56 -2.34 17.76
CA TYR A 84 12.16 -3.66 17.54
C TYR A 84 12.17 -4.02 16.05
N PRO A 85 13.00 -3.35 15.23
CA PRO A 85 13.01 -3.55 13.78
C PRO A 85 13.38 -4.98 13.35
N SER A 86 14.10 -5.73 14.19
CA SER A 86 14.48 -7.11 13.88
C SER A 86 13.32 -8.09 13.87
N GLU A 87 12.18 -7.72 14.44
CA GLU A 87 11.00 -8.59 14.60
C GLU A 87 10.02 -8.41 13.45
N ILE A 88 10.19 -7.33 12.67
CA ILE A 88 9.25 -6.90 11.65
C ILE A 88 9.65 -7.49 10.30
N THR A 89 8.75 -8.27 9.70
CA THR A 89 8.85 -8.63 8.29
C THR A 89 7.51 -8.46 7.59
N TRP A 90 7.53 -8.29 6.28
CA TRP A 90 6.33 -8.06 5.48
C TRP A 90 6.42 -8.70 4.10
N LYS A 91 5.24 -8.93 3.50
CA LYS A 91 5.09 -9.34 2.10
C LYS A 91 3.95 -8.57 1.45
N ILE A 92 4.10 -8.26 0.17
CA ILE A 92 3.04 -7.72 -0.68
C ILE A 92 2.71 -8.78 -1.72
N ILE A 93 1.44 -9.20 -1.71
CA ILE A 93 0.90 -10.27 -2.54
C ILE A 93 -0.05 -9.65 -3.57
N THR A 94 0.06 -10.07 -4.83
CA THR A 94 -0.87 -9.64 -5.89
C THR A 94 -2.26 -10.24 -5.69
N ALA A 95 -3.26 -9.70 -6.37
CA ALA A 95 -4.63 -10.24 -6.35
C ALA A 95 -4.72 -11.72 -6.75
N ASP A 96 -3.78 -12.22 -7.56
CA ASP A 96 -3.70 -13.62 -7.99
C ASP A 96 -2.98 -14.53 -6.97
N GLY A 97 -2.55 -14.00 -5.82
CA GLY A 97 -1.87 -14.74 -4.77
C GLY A 97 -0.35 -14.89 -4.98
N ASN A 98 0.24 -14.17 -5.94
CA ASN A 98 1.68 -14.25 -6.19
C ASN A 98 2.45 -13.24 -5.32
N LEU A 99 3.62 -13.64 -4.83
CA LEU A 99 4.52 -12.72 -4.13
C LEU A 99 5.02 -11.63 -5.10
N TRP A 100 4.76 -10.37 -4.75
CA TRP A 100 5.24 -9.21 -5.50
C TRP A 100 6.53 -8.66 -4.88
N ALA A 101 6.54 -8.40 -3.57
CA ALA A 101 7.73 -8.01 -2.82
C ALA A 101 7.67 -8.46 -1.37
N SER A 102 8.82 -8.44 -0.70
CA SER A 102 8.96 -8.69 0.73
C SER A 102 10.16 -7.93 1.27
N GLY A 103 10.17 -7.63 2.56
CA GLY A 103 11.28 -6.92 3.19
C GLY A 103 11.14 -6.78 4.71
N GLY A 104 11.97 -5.90 5.25
CA GLY A 104 11.94 -5.49 6.65
C GLY A 104 11.62 -4.00 6.81
N PRO A 105 11.73 -3.46 8.02
CA PRO A 105 11.55 -2.04 8.27
C PRO A 105 12.75 -1.22 7.83
N SER A 106 12.56 0.10 7.71
CA SER A 106 13.56 1.07 7.23
C SER A 106 14.02 0.83 5.79
N GLU A 107 13.23 0.08 5.03
CA GLU A 107 13.41 -0.14 3.60
C GLU A 107 12.28 0.56 2.84
N THR A 108 12.64 1.16 1.70
CA THR A 108 11.70 1.81 0.80
C THR A 108 11.63 1.02 -0.49
N VAL A 109 10.43 0.59 -0.88
CA VAL A 109 10.18 -0.18 -2.09
C VAL A 109 9.28 0.59 -3.04
N SER A 110 9.68 0.67 -4.30
CA SER A 110 8.87 1.28 -5.36
C SER A 110 8.08 0.20 -6.11
N ILE A 111 6.75 0.32 -6.08
CA ILE A 111 5.80 -0.59 -6.70
C ILE A 111 5.28 0.04 -7.98
N CYS A 112 5.85 -0.37 -9.10
CA CYS A 112 5.51 0.13 -10.42
C CYS A 112 5.02 -1.02 -11.30
N GLY A 113 3.94 -0.79 -12.04
CA GLY A 113 3.49 -1.72 -13.06
C GLY A 113 2.00 -2.02 -12.99
N PRO A 114 1.46 -2.64 -14.05
CA PRO A 114 0.07 -3.03 -14.06
C PRO A 114 -0.10 -4.05 -12.95
N SER A 115 -1.03 -3.78 -12.03
CA SER A 115 -1.69 -4.89 -11.36
C SER A 115 -2.12 -5.90 -12.42
N PRO A 116 -2.17 -7.21 -12.13
CA PRO A 116 -3.01 -8.09 -12.94
C PRO A 116 -4.37 -7.40 -13.04
N ALA A 117 -4.76 -7.05 -14.27
CA ALA A 117 -6.00 -6.35 -14.53
C ALA A 117 -7.12 -7.14 -13.83
N PRO A 118 -8.13 -6.49 -13.21
CA PRO A 118 -9.32 -7.22 -12.82
C PRO A 118 -9.81 -7.93 -14.08
N THR A 119 -9.74 -9.26 -14.09
CA THR A 119 -10.24 -10.05 -15.21
C THR A 119 -11.70 -9.70 -15.32
N ALA A 120 -12.06 -8.90 -16.33
CA ALA A 120 -13.43 -8.49 -16.54
C ALA A 120 -14.30 -9.75 -16.57
N LEU A 121 -15.26 -9.83 -15.65
CA LEU A 121 -16.24 -10.90 -15.60
C LEU A 121 -16.91 -10.98 -16.99
N PRO A 122 -17.03 -12.17 -17.63
CA PRO A 122 -17.71 -12.26 -18.91
C PRO A 122 -19.13 -11.74 -18.75
N THR A 123 -19.47 -10.73 -19.56
CA THR A 123 -20.84 -10.21 -19.65
C THR A 123 -21.70 -11.32 -20.26
N ALA A 124 -22.68 -11.80 -19.50
CA ALA A 124 -23.73 -12.69 -19.98
C ALA A 124 -24.71 -11.92 -20.89
#